data_AF-A0A7C4XG24-F1
#
_entry.id   AF-A0A7C4XG24-F1
#
_cell.length_a   1.000
_cell.length_b   1.000
_cell.length_c   1.000
_cell.angle_alpha   90.00
_cell.angle_beta   90.00
_cell.angle_gamma   90.00
#
_symmetry.space_group_name_H-M   'P 1'
#
loop_
_entity.id
_entity.type
_entity.pdbx_description
1 polymer ?
#
loop_
_entity_poly.entity_id
_entity_poly.type
_entity_poly.pdbx_seq_one_letter_code
_entity_poly.pdbx_strand_id
1 'polypeptide(L)'
;MIILLHKEVSGVGADFLINNLYFLLIIIGAILFVYILAIFLNNLRRTAGENNQNIGSIVEILSFPFLVFILSSCYGIGFLFLKLPSSWKDALSATPAIVLIISGMAFIFNIISFILKVGPNLKIKRIIQTTFCGFCIGILIYCFYKNLAGLIFSLALSAVFFFVVYKFLKFRKIAETEKPVITGQLVITHIYPSSAVFQERIKEAMEIIKEAISETPGTGEVLQILASDFTPRGIDLQIKYYITDRQNFDEVKSKVNLNIIKKLNERNIKLTD
;
A
#
# COMPACT_ATOMS: atom_id res chain seq x y z
N MET A 1 16.24 41.23 48.03
CA MET A 1 14.98 40.95 47.31
C MET A 1 15.16 40.88 45.78
N ILE A 2 16.00 41.71 45.15
CA ILE A 2 16.26 41.70 43.70
C ILE A 2 17.11 40.49 43.22
N ILE A 3 17.96 39.93 44.08
CA ILE A 3 18.81 38.76 43.73
C ILE A 3 18.02 37.44 43.72
N LEU A 4 16.85 37.36 44.37
CA LEU A 4 15.98 36.18 44.33
C LEU A 4 15.16 36.09 43.04
N LEU A 5 14.83 37.23 42.41
CA LEU A 5 14.10 37.28 41.13
C LEU A 5 14.94 36.83 39.92
N HIS A 6 16.27 36.99 39.98
CA HIS A 6 17.11 36.59 38.85
C HIS A 6 17.32 35.07 38.75
N LYS A 7 17.18 34.36 39.88
CA LYS A 7 17.33 32.89 39.94
C LYS A 7 16.10 32.14 39.44
N GLU A 8 14.91 32.73 39.59
CA GLU A 8 13.66 32.17 39.05
C GLU A 8 13.56 32.35 37.52
N VAL A 9 14.00 33.49 36.98
CA VAL A 9 13.92 33.76 35.53
C VAL A 9 14.91 32.91 34.72
N SER A 10 16.09 32.58 35.28
CA SER A 10 17.07 31.72 34.61
C SER A 10 16.68 30.23 34.60
N GLY A 11 15.91 29.76 35.59
CA GLY A 11 15.48 28.36 35.68
C GLY A 11 14.28 28.04 34.78
N VAL A 12 13.36 28.99 34.63
CA VAL A 12 12.15 28.81 33.81
C VAL A 12 12.48 28.65 32.32
N GLY A 13 13.49 29.36 31.83
CA GLY A 13 13.94 29.26 30.43
C GLY A 13 14.59 27.92 30.10
N ALA A 14 15.52 27.45 30.94
CA ALA A 14 16.21 26.19 30.73
C ALA A 14 15.26 24.98 30.83
N ASP A 15 14.39 24.97 31.83
CA ASP A 15 13.41 23.90 31.99
C ASP A 15 12.37 23.88 30.87
N PHE A 16 11.94 25.04 30.36
CA PHE A 16 11.05 25.12 29.20
C PHE A 16 11.71 24.52 27.95
N LEU A 17 12.99 24.85 27.72
CA LEU A 17 13.76 24.37 26.58
C LEU A 17 13.99 22.86 26.63
N ILE A 18 14.38 22.34 27.80
CA ILE A 18 14.64 20.91 28.02
C ILE A 18 13.36 20.08 27.84
N ASN A 19 12.23 20.53 28.37
CA ASN A 19 10.95 19.81 28.27
C ASN A 19 10.42 19.78 26.83
N ASN A 20 10.55 20.90 26.10
CA ASN A 20 10.18 20.95 24.68
C ASN A 20 11.15 20.13 23.80
N LEU A 21 12.42 20.01 24.21
CA LEU A 21 13.38 19.11 23.58
C LEU A 21 13.00 17.63 23.78
N TYR A 22 12.58 17.23 24.99
CA TYR A 22 12.07 15.89 25.24
C TYR A 22 10.82 15.57 24.42
N PHE A 23 9.88 16.52 24.32
CA PHE A 23 8.73 16.39 23.41
C PHE A 23 9.17 16.11 21.98
N LEU A 24 10.09 16.92 21.45
CA LEU A 24 10.60 16.77 20.09
C LEU A 24 11.30 15.42 19.89
N LEU A 25 12.12 14.98 20.85
CA LEU A 25 12.81 13.69 20.80
C LEU A 25 11.83 12.50 20.82
N ILE A 26 10.76 12.57 21.62
CA ILE A 26 9.71 11.54 21.64
C ILE A 26 9.01 11.47 20.28
N ILE A 27 8.70 12.62 19.67
CA ILE A 27 8.08 12.65 18.34
C ILE A 27 9.02 12.12 17.25
N ILE A 28 10.28 12.52 17.25
CA ILE A 28 11.28 12.01 16.30
C ILE A 28 11.47 10.50 16.48
N GLY A 29 11.62 10.03 17.72
CA GLY A 29 11.73 8.61 18.04
C GLY A 29 10.50 7.82 17.61
N ALA A 30 9.31 8.36 17.78
CA ALA A 30 8.06 7.76 17.32
C ALA A 30 7.98 7.67 15.79
N ILE A 31 8.36 8.72 15.08
CA ILE A 31 8.42 8.73 13.61
C ILE A 31 9.41 7.67 13.12
N LEU A 32 10.60 7.59 13.73
CA LEU A 32 11.61 6.58 13.39
C LEU A 32 11.12 5.16 13.71
N PHE A 33 10.48 4.94 14.84
CA PHE A 33 9.93 3.65 15.21
C PHE A 33 8.80 3.22 14.25
N VAL A 34 7.87 4.13 13.93
CA VAL A 34 6.82 3.91 12.91
C VAL A 34 7.45 3.60 11.55
N TYR A 35 8.55 4.25 11.20
CA TYR A 35 9.29 3.98 9.96
C TYR A 35 9.90 2.57 9.96
N ILE A 36 10.61 2.18 11.01
CA ILE A 36 11.20 0.84 11.17
C ILE A 36 10.11 -0.23 11.14
N LEU A 37 9.01 -0.01 11.87
CA LEU A 37 7.88 -0.92 11.92
C LEU A 37 7.20 -1.05 10.55
N ALA A 38 7.05 0.05 9.81
CA ALA A 38 6.52 0.02 8.45
C ALA A 38 7.45 -0.75 7.48
N ILE A 39 8.77 -0.71 7.69
CA ILE A 39 9.71 -1.56 6.94
C ILE A 39 9.50 -3.02 7.32
N PHE A 40 9.45 -3.33 8.62
CA PHE A 40 9.27 -4.69 9.13
C PHE A 40 7.96 -5.33 8.63
N LEU A 41 6.83 -4.65 8.82
CA LEU A 41 5.52 -5.11 8.36
C LEU A 41 5.50 -5.33 6.85
N ASN A 42 6.22 -4.50 6.08
CA ASN A 42 6.32 -4.70 4.65
C ASN A 42 7.17 -5.92 4.26
N ASN A 43 8.27 -6.17 4.96
CA ASN A 43 9.06 -7.38 4.73
C ASN A 43 8.21 -8.62 5.05
N LEU A 44 7.43 -8.56 6.12
CA LEU A 44 6.43 -9.56 6.47
C LEU A 44 5.40 -9.75 5.35
N ARG A 45 4.86 -8.67 4.79
CA ARG A 45 3.96 -8.71 3.62
C ARG A 45 4.62 -9.34 2.41
N ARG A 46 5.88 -9.04 2.11
CA ARG A 46 6.60 -9.63 0.96
C ARG A 46 6.76 -11.14 1.12
N THR A 47 7.30 -11.57 2.24
CA THR A 47 7.49 -12.99 2.56
C THR A 47 6.16 -13.74 2.66
N ALA A 48 5.11 -13.08 3.11
CA ALA A 48 3.78 -13.66 3.19
C ALA A 48 3.03 -13.65 1.85
N GLY A 49 3.21 -12.63 1.01
CA GLY A 49 2.58 -12.50 -0.31
C GLY A 49 3.15 -13.48 -1.34
N GLU A 50 4.42 -13.85 -1.19
CA GLU A 50 5.06 -14.94 -1.94
C GLU A 50 4.46 -16.32 -1.62
N ASN A 51 3.83 -16.49 -0.44
CA ASN A 51 3.36 -17.79 0.04
C ASN A 51 1.83 -17.88 0.27
N ASN A 52 1.12 -16.76 0.45
CA ASN A 52 -0.33 -16.76 0.76
C ASN A 52 -0.98 -15.35 0.61
N GLN A 53 -1.76 -15.12 -0.46
CA GLN A 53 -2.44 -13.84 -0.76
C GLN A 53 -3.31 -13.29 0.39
N ASN A 54 -3.88 -14.17 1.21
CA ASN A 54 -4.73 -13.78 2.34
C ASN A 54 -3.93 -13.08 3.46
N ILE A 55 -2.68 -13.50 3.69
CA ILE A 55 -1.82 -12.92 4.73
C ILE A 55 -1.34 -11.53 4.29
N GLY A 56 -1.01 -11.35 3.01
CA GLY A 56 -0.65 -10.03 2.46
C GLY A 56 -1.77 -8.99 2.64
N SER A 57 -3.03 -9.40 2.49
CA SER A 57 -4.20 -8.54 2.71
C SER A 57 -4.42 -8.18 4.18
N ILE A 58 -4.17 -9.10 5.11
CA ILE A 58 -4.25 -8.87 6.55
C ILE A 58 -3.22 -7.82 6.98
N VAL A 59 -1.99 -7.94 6.47
CA VAL A 59 -0.89 -7.04 6.82
C VAL A 59 -1.17 -5.61 6.33
N GLU A 60 -1.67 -5.40 5.12
CA GLU A 60 -2.05 -4.05 4.63
C GLU A 60 -3.13 -3.39 5.48
N ILE A 61 -4.09 -4.17 5.94
CA ILE A 61 -5.25 -3.68 6.65
C ILE A 61 -4.93 -3.31 8.10
N LEU A 62 -4.03 -4.08 8.73
CA LEU A 62 -3.61 -3.80 10.11
C LEU A 62 -2.51 -2.75 10.17
N SER A 63 -1.61 -2.72 9.19
CA SER A 63 -0.42 -1.85 9.23
C SER A 63 -0.76 -0.36 9.26
N PHE A 64 -1.62 0.13 8.36
CA PHE A 64 -1.97 1.56 8.33
C PHE A 64 -2.57 2.07 9.64
N PRO A 65 -3.66 1.50 10.18
CA PRO A 65 -4.27 2.03 11.38
C PRO A 65 -3.42 1.76 12.64
N PHE A 66 -2.59 0.71 12.66
CA PHE A 66 -1.67 0.45 13.75
C PHE A 66 -0.56 1.51 13.82
N LEU A 67 -0.02 1.92 12.67
CA LEU A 67 0.98 2.99 12.59
C LEU A 67 0.40 4.34 13.05
N VAL A 68 -0.84 4.66 12.65
CA VAL A 68 -1.55 5.87 13.12
C VAL A 68 -1.77 5.82 14.63
N PHE A 69 -2.19 4.67 15.17
CA PHE A 69 -2.40 4.51 16.61
C PHE A 69 -1.11 4.71 17.43
N ILE A 70 0.02 4.15 16.97
CA ILE A 70 1.32 4.33 17.63
C ILE A 70 1.72 5.81 17.63
N LEU A 71 1.63 6.47 16.48
CA LEU A 71 2.04 7.86 16.33
C LEU A 71 1.20 8.79 17.23
N SER A 72 -0.11 8.55 17.30
CA SER A 72 -1.04 9.24 18.19
C SER A 72 -0.79 8.95 19.68
N SER A 73 -0.42 7.71 20.02
CA SER A 73 -0.03 7.34 21.39
C SER A 73 1.26 8.05 21.81
N CYS A 74 2.26 8.10 20.93
CA CYS A 74 3.50 8.83 21.18
C CYS A 74 3.28 10.34 21.29
N TYR A 75 2.37 10.91 20.48
CA TYR A 75 1.95 12.30 20.66
C TYR A 75 1.32 12.52 22.03
N GLY A 76 0.44 11.61 22.47
CA GLY A 76 -0.21 11.74 23.76
C GLY A 76 0.75 11.66 24.95
N ILE A 77 1.73 10.75 24.87
CA ILE A 77 2.83 10.65 25.85
C ILE A 77 3.71 11.90 25.79
N GLY A 78 4.07 12.34 24.58
CA GLY A 78 4.90 13.53 24.37
C GLY A 78 4.27 14.78 24.97
N PHE A 79 2.96 14.97 24.82
CA PHE A 79 2.28 16.16 25.33
C PHE A 79 2.44 16.33 26.85
N LEU A 80 2.60 15.25 27.62
CA LEU A 80 2.87 15.31 29.06
C LEU A 80 4.16 16.07 29.38
N PHE A 81 5.11 16.09 28.45
CA PHE A 81 6.39 16.78 28.55
C PHE A 81 6.36 18.17 27.92
N LEU A 82 5.27 18.57 27.27
CA LEU A 82 5.17 19.89 26.65
C LEU A 82 4.86 20.95 27.73
N LYS A 83 5.77 21.91 27.92
CA LYS A 83 5.49 23.09 28.77
C LYS A 83 4.85 24.17 27.91
N LEU A 84 3.56 24.43 28.12
CA LEU A 84 2.81 25.50 27.47
C LEU A 84 2.46 26.62 28.46
N PRO A 85 2.28 27.87 27.99
CA PRO A 85 1.62 28.92 28.76
C PRO A 85 0.28 28.42 29.30
N SER A 86 -0.13 28.86 30.50
CA SER A 86 -1.33 28.38 31.19
C SER A 86 -2.59 28.40 30.31
N SER A 87 -2.81 29.49 29.58
CA SER A 87 -3.95 29.63 28.67
C SER A 87 -3.97 28.62 27.52
N TRP A 88 -2.80 28.19 27.04
CA TRP A 88 -2.67 27.20 25.96
C TRP A 88 -2.76 25.78 26.51
N LYS A 89 -2.19 25.55 27.70
CA LYS A 89 -2.25 24.27 28.39
C LYS A 89 -3.69 23.88 28.68
N ASP A 90 -4.50 24.82 29.15
CA ASP A 90 -5.90 24.56 29.46
C ASP A 90 -6.72 24.30 28.19
N ALA A 91 -6.47 25.07 27.12
CA ALA A 91 -7.12 24.88 25.82
C ALA A 91 -6.78 23.54 25.17
N LEU A 92 -5.52 23.07 25.30
CA LEU A 92 -5.01 21.87 24.62
C LEU A 92 -4.91 20.64 25.53
N SER A 93 -5.25 20.75 26.81
CA SER A 93 -5.16 19.67 27.81
C SER A 93 -5.87 18.38 27.39
N ALA A 94 -6.99 18.52 26.68
CA ALA A 94 -7.79 17.40 26.19
C ALA A 94 -7.29 16.84 24.85
N THR A 95 -6.48 17.60 24.09
CA THR A 95 -6.07 17.26 22.72
C THR A 95 -5.40 15.89 22.59
N PRO A 96 -4.44 15.50 23.46
CA PRO A 96 -3.86 14.15 23.47
C PRO A 96 -4.89 13.02 23.53
N ALA A 97 -5.82 13.13 24.47
CA ALA A 97 -6.83 12.11 24.70
C ALA A 97 -7.79 12.03 23.51
N ILE A 98 -8.18 13.17 22.95
CA ILE A 98 -9.03 13.23 21.76
C ILE A 98 -8.34 12.58 20.55
N VAL A 99 -7.08 12.92 20.29
CA VAL A 99 -6.29 12.34 19.18
C VAL A 99 -6.14 10.82 19.35
N LEU A 100 -5.91 10.34 20.57
CA LEU A 100 -5.81 8.92 20.88
C LEU A 100 -7.15 8.19 20.65
N ILE A 101 -8.26 8.76 21.14
CA ILE A 101 -9.60 8.18 20.97
C ILE A 101 -9.98 8.13 19.48
N ILE A 102 -9.77 9.21 18.73
CA ILE A 102 -10.05 9.27 17.28
C ILE A 102 -9.24 8.20 16.54
N SER A 103 -7.94 8.11 16.85
CA SER A 103 -7.04 7.16 16.19
C SER A 103 -7.36 5.71 16.55
N GLY A 104 -7.74 5.44 17.80
CA GLY A 104 -8.21 4.13 18.25
C GLY A 104 -9.54 3.73 17.62
N MET A 105 -10.50 4.66 17.52
CA MET A 105 -11.77 4.44 16.81
C MET A 105 -11.55 4.14 15.33
N ALA A 106 -10.65 4.86 14.66
CA ALA A 106 -10.26 4.58 13.28
C ALA A 106 -9.60 3.21 13.12
N PHE A 107 -8.83 2.75 14.11
CA PHE A 107 -8.25 1.41 14.13
C PHE A 107 -9.31 0.32 14.26
N ILE A 108 -10.21 0.44 15.23
CA ILE A 108 -11.33 -0.49 15.42
C ILE A 108 -12.22 -0.53 14.16
N PHE A 109 -12.50 0.63 13.55
CA PHE A 109 -13.27 0.72 12.31
C PHE A 109 -12.64 -0.07 11.16
N ASN A 110 -11.31 0.01 11.00
CA ASN A 110 -10.60 -0.74 9.96
C ASN A 110 -10.61 -2.25 10.23
N ILE A 111 -10.48 -2.68 11.49
CA ILE A 111 -10.62 -4.09 11.87
C ILE A 111 -12.03 -4.60 11.56
N ILE A 112 -13.07 -3.86 11.98
CA ILE A 112 -14.47 -4.21 11.69
C ILE A 112 -14.67 -4.30 10.17
N SER A 113 -14.18 -3.32 9.41
CA SER A 113 -14.27 -3.31 7.96
C SER A 113 -13.60 -4.51 7.31
N PHE A 114 -12.50 -4.99 7.88
CA PHE A 114 -11.82 -6.20 7.42
C PHE A 114 -12.58 -7.47 7.72
N ILE A 115 -13.04 -7.65 8.96
CA ILE A 115 -13.88 -8.79 9.36
C ILE A 115 -15.13 -8.83 8.47
N LEU A 116 -15.74 -7.67 8.23
CA LEU A 116 -16.87 -7.54 7.31
C LEU A 116 -16.49 -7.77 5.85
N LYS A 117 -15.24 -7.59 5.43
CA LYS A 117 -14.78 -7.92 4.06
C LYS A 117 -14.97 -9.42 3.78
N VAL A 118 -14.84 -10.25 4.80
CA VAL A 118 -15.10 -11.71 4.77
C VAL A 118 -16.60 -12.06 4.82
N GLY A 119 -17.46 -11.13 5.27
CA GLY A 119 -18.91 -11.32 5.39
C GLY A 119 -19.75 -10.94 4.14
N PRO A 120 -21.03 -11.32 4.09
CA PRO A 120 -21.89 -11.10 2.93
C PRO A 120 -22.47 -9.68 2.84
N ASN A 121 -22.80 -9.28 1.60
CA ASN A 121 -23.58 -8.11 1.16
C ASN A 121 -23.00 -6.70 1.44
N LEU A 122 -22.65 -5.98 0.37
CA LEU A 122 -22.02 -4.65 0.39
C LEU A 122 -22.86 -3.56 1.10
N LYS A 123 -24.19 -3.68 1.07
CA LYS A 123 -25.12 -2.71 1.68
C LYS A 123 -25.07 -2.74 3.20
N ILE A 124 -25.05 -3.92 3.81
CA ILE A 124 -24.99 -4.09 5.27
C ILE A 124 -23.66 -3.54 5.81
N LYS A 125 -22.57 -3.74 5.07
CA LYS A 125 -21.24 -3.20 5.41
C LYS A 125 -21.26 -1.67 5.52
N ARG A 126 -21.84 -0.99 4.53
CA ARG A 126 -21.95 0.48 4.53
C ARG A 126 -22.80 0.99 5.68
N ILE A 127 -23.89 0.31 6.01
CA ILE A 127 -24.76 0.68 7.14
C ILE A 127 -23.99 0.56 8.46
N ILE A 128 -23.35 -0.58 8.74
CA ILE A 128 -22.56 -0.79 9.97
C ILE A 128 -21.45 0.26 10.08
N GLN A 129 -20.75 0.53 8.97
CA GLN A 129 -19.70 1.55 8.93
C GLN A 129 -20.24 2.95 9.24
N THR A 130 -21.35 3.34 8.61
CA THR A 130 -21.93 4.67 8.77
C THR A 130 -22.46 4.88 10.19
N THR A 131 -23.14 3.87 10.75
CA THR A 131 -23.65 3.88 12.13
C THR A 131 -22.52 3.95 13.15
N PHE A 132 -21.43 3.19 12.95
CA PHE A 132 -20.27 3.24 13.83
C PHE A 132 -19.56 4.59 13.78
N CYS A 133 -19.38 5.18 12.59
CA CYS A 133 -18.85 6.53 12.45
C CYS A 133 -19.72 7.57 13.17
N GLY A 134 -21.05 7.51 12.99
CA GLY A 134 -21.98 8.40 13.68
C GLY A 134 -21.89 8.29 15.21
N PHE A 135 -21.80 7.06 15.73
CA PHE A 135 -21.62 6.81 17.16
C PHE A 135 -20.30 7.37 17.70
N CYS A 136 -19.19 7.16 16.98
CA CYS A 136 -17.87 7.69 17.35
C CYS A 136 -17.86 9.22 17.39
N ILE A 137 -18.44 9.87 16.38
CA ILE A 137 -18.59 11.34 16.33
C ILE A 137 -19.46 11.82 17.50
N GLY A 138 -20.56 11.11 17.80
CA GLY A 138 -21.42 11.42 18.93
C GLY A 138 -20.69 11.38 20.28
N ILE A 139 -19.89 10.34 20.53
CA ILE A 139 -19.05 10.23 21.72
C ILE A 139 -18.06 11.39 21.80
N LEU A 140 -17.38 11.72 20.70
CA LEU A 140 -16.40 12.81 20.69
C LEU A 140 -17.02 14.17 20.98
N ILE A 141 -18.18 14.46 20.38
CA ILE A 141 -18.92 15.68 20.67
C ILE A 141 -19.36 15.68 22.13
N TYR A 142 -19.91 14.58 22.64
CA TYR A 142 -20.38 14.48 24.03
C TYR A 142 -19.25 14.63 25.06
N CYS A 143 -18.11 13.97 24.85
CA CYS A 143 -16.99 14.02 25.79
C CYS A 143 -16.27 15.38 25.79
N PHE A 144 -16.33 16.13 24.68
CA PHE A 144 -15.52 17.33 24.49
C PHE A 144 -16.30 18.59 24.10
N TYR A 145 -17.63 18.61 24.26
CA TYR A 145 -18.46 19.78 23.92
C TYR A 145 -18.05 21.07 24.67
N LYS A 146 -17.49 20.92 25.88
CA LYS A 146 -16.98 22.05 26.69
C LYS A 146 -15.63 22.57 26.21
N ASN A 147 -14.91 21.84 25.35
CA ASN A 147 -13.61 22.23 24.81
C ASN A 147 -13.60 22.09 23.28
N LEU A 148 -14.45 22.90 22.62
CA LEU A 148 -14.62 22.90 21.17
C LEU A 148 -13.31 23.23 20.43
N ALA A 149 -12.48 24.12 20.99
CA ALA A 149 -11.18 24.48 20.43
C ALA A 149 -10.22 23.27 20.44
N GLY A 150 -10.15 22.56 21.56
CA GLY A 150 -9.40 21.31 21.68
C GLY A 150 -9.88 20.25 20.69
N LEU A 151 -11.20 20.13 20.49
CA LEU A 151 -11.79 19.20 19.52
C LEU A 151 -11.38 19.53 18.07
N ILE A 152 -11.55 20.79 17.64
CA ILE A 152 -11.19 21.24 16.28
C ILE A 152 -9.71 21.04 16.01
N PHE A 153 -8.86 21.43 16.96
CA PHE A 153 -7.41 21.28 16.83
C PHE A 153 -7.00 19.80 16.76
N SER A 154 -7.62 18.94 17.57
CA SER A 154 -7.35 17.49 17.56
C SER A 154 -7.79 16.81 16.26
N LEU A 155 -8.90 17.27 15.66
CA LEU A 155 -9.36 16.79 14.36
C LEU A 155 -8.36 17.18 13.26
N ALA A 156 -7.89 18.43 13.26
CA ALA A 156 -6.86 18.89 12.34
C ALA A 156 -5.56 18.10 12.50
N LEU A 157 -5.11 17.87 13.74
CA LEU A 157 -3.87 17.14 14.00
C LEU A 157 -3.97 15.65 13.63
N SER A 158 -5.12 15.01 13.90
CA SER A 158 -5.40 13.64 13.44
C SER A 158 -5.39 13.55 11.92
N ALA A 159 -5.91 14.55 11.21
CA ALA A 159 -5.86 14.62 9.75
C ALA A 159 -4.41 14.78 9.23
N VAL A 160 -3.57 15.57 9.91
CA VAL A 160 -2.14 15.68 9.58
C VAL A 160 -1.44 14.34 9.78
N PHE A 161 -1.64 13.68 10.92
CA PHE A 161 -1.06 12.36 11.17
C PHE A 161 -1.51 11.32 10.14
N PHE A 162 -2.80 11.31 9.80
CA PHE A 162 -3.34 10.49 8.72
C PHE A 162 -2.65 10.79 7.39
N PHE A 163 -2.47 12.07 7.04
CA PHE A 163 -1.85 12.49 5.79
C PHE A 163 -0.37 12.12 5.72
N VAL A 164 0.37 12.28 6.82
CA VAL A 164 1.79 11.90 6.93
C VAL A 164 1.93 10.40 6.69
N VAL A 165 1.17 9.57 7.42
CA VAL A 165 1.20 8.11 7.24
C VAL A 165 0.71 7.71 5.83
N TYR A 166 -0.32 8.36 5.31
CA TYR A 166 -0.84 8.12 3.95
C TYR A 166 0.19 8.47 2.86
N LYS A 167 0.87 9.61 2.98
CA LYS A 167 1.96 10.02 2.08
C LYS A 167 3.12 9.02 2.14
N PHE A 168 3.48 8.52 3.32
CA PHE A 168 4.49 7.47 3.46
C PHE A 168 4.10 6.18 2.72
N LEU A 169 2.85 5.74 2.85
CA LEU A 169 2.35 4.57 2.10
C LEU A 169 2.26 4.83 0.60
N LYS A 170 1.84 6.03 0.18
CA LYS A 170 1.67 6.39 -1.23
C LYS A 170 3.00 6.58 -1.97
N PHE A 171 4.00 7.19 -1.35
CA PHE A 171 5.37 7.24 -1.89
C PHE A 171 5.89 5.83 -2.19
N ARG A 172 5.49 4.86 -1.37
CA ARG A 172 5.89 3.47 -1.55
C ARG A 172 5.10 2.75 -2.64
N LYS A 173 3.80 3.01 -2.83
CA LYS A 173 3.08 2.48 -4.02
C LYS A 173 3.72 2.89 -5.35
N ILE A 174 4.38 4.05 -5.37
CA ILE A 174 5.15 4.54 -6.53
C ILE A 174 6.51 3.81 -6.63
N ALA A 175 7.16 3.52 -5.51
CA ALA A 175 8.35 2.66 -5.47
C ALA A 175 8.03 1.17 -5.76
N GLU A 176 6.79 0.71 -5.56
CA GLU A 176 6.29 -0.63 -5.92
C GLU A 176 5.89 -0.73 -7.40
N THR A 177 5.67 0.39 -8.10
CA THR A 177 5.52 0.39 -9.57
C THR A 177 6.84 0.27 -10.33
N GLU A 178 7.98 0.36 -9.63
CA GLU A 178 9.18 -0.33 -10.10
C GLU A 178 8.91 -1.82 -9.92
N LYS A 179 8.26 -2.38 -10.96
CA LYS A 179 8.12 -3.82 -11.16
C LYS A 179 9.44 -4.48 -10.77
N PRO A 180 9.40 -5.69 -10.17
CA PRO A 180 10.63 -6.45 -9.94
C PRO A 180 11.44 -6.35 -11.22
N VAL A 181 12.71 -5.98 -11.12
CA VAL A 181 13.61 -5.92 -12.26
C VAL A 181 13.56 -7.30 -12.89
N ILE A 182 12.67 -7.49 -13.86
CA ILE A 182 12.60 -8.70 -14.65
C ILE A 182 13.90 -8.62 -15.41
N THR A 183 14.87 -9.40 -14.96
CA THR A 183 16.22 -9.46 -15.53
C THR A 183 16.20 -10.03 -16.95
N GLY A 184 15.02 -10.32 -17.50
CA GLY A 184 14.82 -10.72 -18.88
C GLY A 184 14.60 -9.55 -19.85
N GLN A 185 14.98 -9.77 -21.10
CA GLN A 185 14.76 -8.84 -22.20
C GLN A 185 13.35 -9.08 -22.80
N LEU A 186 12.59 -8.01 -23.00
CA LEU A 186 11.26 -8.08 -23.61
C LEU A 186 11.37 -8.48 -25.08
N VAL A 187 10.64 -9.51 -25.47
CA VAL A 187 10.51 -9.95 -26.86
C VAL A 187 9.07 -9.75 -27.32
N ILE A 188 8.94 -9.20 -28.53
CA ILE A 188 7.69 -9.06 -29.24
C ILE A 188 7.77 -9.94 -30.48
N THR A 189 6.96 -10.99 -30.53
CA THR A 189 6.83 -11.88 -31.70
C THR A 189 5.45 -11.70 -32.31
N HIS A 190 5.41 -11.63 -33.63
CA HIS A 190 4.18 -11.60 -34.42
C HIS A 190 3.97 -12.97 -35.07
N ILE A 191 2.75 -13.50 -34.98
CA ILE A 191 2.37 -14.77 -35.60
C ILE A 191 1.10 -14.57 -36.40
N TYR A 192 1.08 -15.12 -37.62
CA TYR A 192 -0.04 -15.03 -38.55
C TYR A 192 -0.69 -16.42 -38.72
N PRO A 193 -1.64 -16.80 -37.87
CA PRO A 193 -2.50 -17.95 -38.12
C PRO A 193 -3.45 -17.72 -39.31
N SER A 194 -3.69 -18.78 -40.10
CA SER A 194 -4.62 -18.70 -41.23
C SER A 194 -6.06 -18.45 -40.76
N SER A 195 -6.78 -17.56 -41.46
CA SER A 195 -8.10 -17.07 -41.06
C SER A 195 -9.21 -18.13 -40.99
N ALA A 196 -9.11 -19.20 -41.79
CA ALA A 196 -10.19 -20.17 -41.96
C ALA A 196 -10.47 -21.06 -40.73
N VAL A 197 -9.51 -21.18 -39.80
CA VAL A 197 -9.61 -22.06 -38.61
C VAL A 197 -9.53 -21.25 -37.30
N PHE A 198 -9.03 -20.02 -37.37
CA PHE A 198 -8.55 -19.32 -36.19
C PHE A 198 -9.62 -18.55 -35.42
N GLN A 199 -10.71 -18.09 -36.06
CA GLN A 199 -11.76 -17.33 -35.36
C GLN A 199 -12.46 -18.13 -34.25
N GLU A 200 -12.66 -19.44 -34.44
CA GLU A 200 -13.30 -20.32 -33.44
C GLU A 200 -12.31 -20.85 -32.40
N ARG A 201 -11.00 -20.89 -32.72
CA ARG A 201 -9.94 -21.52 -31.91
C ARG A 201 -8.92 -20.53 -31.35
N ILE A 202 -9.19 -19.23 -31.40
CA ILE A 202 -8.26 -18.18 -30.94
C ILE A 202 -7.83 -18.36 -29.49
N LYS A 203 -8.78 -18.70 -28.59
CA LYS A 203 -8.49 -18.94 -27.17
C LYS A 203 -7.58 -20.17 -26.99
N GLU A 204 -7.87 -21.24 -27.72
CA GLU A 204 -7.06 -22.45 -27.70
C GLU A 204 -5.64 -22.18 -28.18
N ALA A 205 -5.49 -21.43 -29.28
CA ALA A 205 -4.18 -21.04 -29.80
C ALA A 205 -3.40 -20.16 -28.83
N MET A 206 -4.05 -19.20 -28.17
CA MET A 206 -3.40 -18.34 -27.16
C MET A 206 -2.89 -19.17 -25.97
N GLU A 207 -3.65 -20.17 -25.51
CA GLU A 207 -3.20 -21.07 -24.44
C GLU A 207 -2.03 -21.97 -24.90
N ILE A 208 -2.08 -22.51 -26.12
CA ILE A 208 -0.98 -23.29 -26.70
C ILE A 208 0.31 -22.44 -26.80
N ILE A 209 0.19 -21.17 -27.19
CA ILE A 209 1.33 -20.26 -27.29
C ILE A 209 1.91 -19.99 -25.90
N LYS A 210 1.08 -19.77 -24.87
CA LYS A 210 1.56 -19.60 -23.49
C LYS A 210 2.30 -20.85 -23.02
N GLU A 211 1.73 -22.02 -23.26
CA GLU A 211 2.32 -23.31 -22.91
C GLU A 211 3.68 -23.49 -23.58
N ALA A 212 3.76 -23.26 -24.89
CA ALA A 212 5.01 -23.35 -25.66
C ALA A 212 6.12 -22.42 -25.15
N ILE A 213 5.76 -21.19 -24.73
CA ILE A 213 6.72 -20.25 -24.16
C ILE A 213 7.17 -20.73 -22.78
N SER A 214 6.24 -21.17 -21.93
CA SER A 214 6.55 -21.63 -20.57
C SER A 214 7.40 -22.90 -20.50
N GLU A 215 7.30 -23.77 -21.51
CA GLU A 215 8.09 -24.99 -21.62
C GLU A 215 9.50 -24.74 -22.18
N THR A 216 9.77 -23.58 -22.77
CA THR A 216 11.07 -23.29 -23.38
C THR A 216 12.06 -22.81 -22.30
N PRO A 217 13.17 -23.53 -22.03
CA PRO A 217 14.14 -23.09 -21.04
C PRO A 217 14.74 -21.72 -21.40
N GLY A 218 14.92 -20.86 -20.41
CA GLY A 218 15.45 -19.50 -20.61
C GLY A 218 14.38 -18.46 -20.92
N THR A 219 13.09 -18.79 -20.89
CA THR A 219 11.99 -17.83 -20.92
C THR A 219 11.55 -17.43 -19.52
N GLY A 220 10.90 -16.27 -19.42
CA GLY A 220 10.22 -15.78 -18.23
C GLY A 220 8.71 -15.75 -18.44
N GLU A 221 8.03 -14.91 -17.67
CA GLU A 221 6.57 -14.77 -17.73
C GLU A 221 6.08 -14.24 -19.09
N VAL A 222 4.97 -14.81 -19.59
CA VAL A 222 4.25 -14.29 -20.75
C VAL A 222 3.41 -13.11 -20.30
N LEU A 223 3.74 -11.91 -20.77
CA LEU A 223 3.06 -10.68 -20.38
C LEU A 223 1.68 -10.56 -21.02
N GLN A 224 1.61 -10.84 -22.32
CA GLN A 224 0.41 -10.54 -23.09
C GLN A 224 0.42 -11.29 -24.42
N ILE A 225 -0.76 -11.75 -24.83
CA ILE A 225 -1.03 -12.15 -26.21
C ILE A 225 -2.24 -11.33 -26.65
N LEU A 226 -2.10 -10.59 -27.74
CA LEU A 226 -3.15 -9.74 -28.30
C LEU A 226 -3.35 -10.10 -29.77
N ALA A 227 -4.60 -10.18 -30.20
CA ALA A 227 -4.91 -10.03 -31.62
C ALA A 227 -4.83 -8.54 -31.94
N SER A 228 -3.77 -8.11 -32.62
CA SER A 228 -3.51 -6.70 -32.94
C SER A 228 -4.39 -6.23 -34.08
N ASP A 229 -4.40 -6.96 -35.21
CA ASP A 229 -5.07 -6.52 -36.44
C ASP A 229 -5.50 -7.70 -37.33
N PHE A 230 -6.46 -7.45 -38.22
CA PHE A 230 -6.81 -8.36 -39.33
C PHE A 230 -6.00 -7.97 -40.57
N THR A 231 -5.15 -8.87 -41.03
CA THR A 231 -4.38 -8.72 -42.27
C THR A 231 -5.01 -9.55 -43.40
N PRO A 232 -4.72 -9.26 -44.68
CA PRO A 232 -5.14 -10.10 -45.80
C PRO A 232 -4.68 -11.56 -45.69
N ARG A 233 -3.66 -11.83 -44.86
CA ARG A 233 -3.06 -13.16 -44.65
C ARG A 233 -3.58 -13.88 -43.40
N GLY A 234 -4.39 -13.24 -42.56
CA GLY A 234 -4.85 -13.80 -41.28
C GLY A 234 -4.96 -12.78 -40.16
N ILE A 235 -5.08 -13.28 -38.93
CA ILE A 235 -5.10 -12.44 -37.72
C ILE A 235 -3.66 -12.25 -37.26
N ASP A 236 -3.20 -11.02 -37.04
CA ASP A 236 -1.91 -10.76 -36.41
C ASP A 236 -2.02 -10.98 -34.90
N LEU A 237 -1.25 -11.94 -34.39
CA LEU A 237 -1.08 -12.16 -32.95
C LEU A 237 0.23 -11.55 -32.49
N GLN A 238 0.12 -10.46 -31.74
CA GLN A 238 1.24 -9.88 -31.02
C GLN A 238 1.43 -10.59 -29.67
N ILE A 239 2.58 -11.24 -29.50
CA ILE A 239 2.95 -11.98 -28.29
C ILE A 239 4.11 -11.27 -27.60
N LYS A 240 3.91 -10.92 -26.33
CA LYS A 240 4.88 -10.24 -25.48
C LYS A 240 5.30 -11.17 -24.35
N TYR A 241 6.58 -11.48 -24.28
CA TYR A 241 7.16 -12.36 -23.26
C TYR A 241 8.60 -11.95 -22.93
N TYR A 242 9.13 -12.45 -21.82
CA TYR A 242 10.52 -12.20 -21.44
C TYR A 242 11.42 -13.39 -21.76
N ILE A 243 12.65 -13.11 -22.16
CA ILE A 243 13.76 -14.09 -22.19
C ILE A 243 14.70 -13.76 -21.04
N THR A 244 14.88 -14.70 -20.11
CA THR A 244 15.71 -14.55 -18.91
C THR A 244 17.17 -14.91 -19.16
N ASP A 245 17.46 -15.78 -20.12
CA ASP A 245 18.83 -16.12 -20.54
C ASP A 245 19.36 -15.11 -21.57
N ARG A 246 20.17 -14.16 -21.10
CA ARG A 246 20.77 -13.12 -21.95
C ARG A 246 21.94 -13.62 -22.81
N GLN A 247 22.62 -14.69 -22.39
CA GLN A 247 23.81 -15.18 -23.10
C GLN A 247 23.41 -15.92 -24.38
N ASN A 248 22.26 -16.59 -24.35
CA ASN A 248 21.73 -17.37 -25.48
C ASN A 248 20.43 -16.77 -26.05
N PHE A 249 20.26 -15.44 -25.99
CA PHE A 249 19.00 -14.77 -26.32
C PHE A 249 18.42 -15.18 -27.70
N ASP A 250 19.23 -15.14 -28.75
CA ASP A 250 18.78 -15.47 -30.11
C ASP A 250 18.44 -16.96 -30.27
N GLU A 251 19.16 -17.83 -29.56
CA GLU A 251 18.89 -19.27 -29.53
C GLU A 251 17.56 -19.55 -28.81
N VAL A 252 17.34 -18.94 -27.64
CA VAL A 252 16.09 -19.09 -26.88
C VAL A 252 14.92 -18.53 -27.69
N LYS A 253 15.06 -17.35 -28.31
CA LYS A 253 14.04 -16.76 -29.18
C LYS A 253 13.68 -17.70 -30.35
N SER A 254 14.69 -18.30 -30.97
CA SER A 254 14.49 -19.24 -32.07
C SER A 254 13.80 -20.53 -31.61
N LYS A 255 14.19 -21.07 -30.44
CA LYS A 255 13.54 -22.23 -29.82
C LYS A 255 12.08 -21.95 -29.47
N VAL A 256 11.76 -20.77 -28.93
CA VAL A 256 10.38 -20.35 -28.64
C VAL A 256 9.56 -20.34 -29.92
N ASN A 257 10.05 -19.69 -30.98
CA ASN A 257 9.33 -19.63 -32.26
C ASN A 257 9.09 -21.04 -32.84
N LEU A 258 10.11 -21.90 -32.84
CA LEU A 258 9.98 -23.27 -33.32
C LEU A 258 8.99 -24.09 -32.48
N ASN A 259 9.01 -23.93 -31.15
CA ASN A 259 8.10 -24.65 -30.26
C ASN A 259 6.64 -24.20 -30.44
N ILE A 260 6.41 -22.90 -30.64
CA ILE A 260 5.08 -22.37 -30.96
C ILE A 260 4.58 -22.96 -32.28
N ILE A 261 5.41 -22.92 -33.34
CA ILE A 261 5.05 -23.48 -34.65
C ILE A 261 4.71 -24.97 -34.53
N LYS A 262 5.54 -25.73 -33.80
CA LYS A 262 5.35 -27.16 -33.58
C LYS A 262 4.02 -27.46 -32.88
N LYS A 263 3.73 -26.82 -31.73
CA LYS A 263 2.50 -27.09 -30.98
C LYS A 263 1.25 -26.64 -31.72
N LEU A 264 1.30 -25.53 -32.46
CA LEU A 264 0.17 -25.09 -33.28
C LEU A 264 -0.12 -26.10 -34.41
N ASN A 265 0.92 -26.61 -35.07
CA ASN A 265 0.78 -27.64 -36.10
C ASN A 265 0.24 -28.97 -35.55
N GLU A 266 0.70 -29.42 -34.38
CA GLU A 266 0.17 -30.62 -33.69
C GLU A 266 -1.35 -30.53 -33.43
N ARG A 267 -1.88 -29.30 -33.34
CA ARG A 267 -3.29 -29.00 -33.11
C ARG A 267 -4.04 -28.62 -34.38
N ASN A 268 -3.45 -28.86 -35.56
CA ASN A 268 -3.99 -28.50 -36.88
C ASN A 268 -4.28 -27.00 -37.05
N ILE A 269 -3.55 -26.12 -36.36
CA ILE A 269 -3.63 -24.67 -36.52
C ILE A 269 -2.49 -24.25 -37.45
N LYS A 270 -2.80 -24.12 -38.75
CA LYS A 270 -1.81 -23.74 -39.76
C LYS A 270 -1.48 -22.24 -39.68
N LEU A 271 -0.19 -21.94 -39.74
CA LEU A 271 0.33 -20.59 -39.92
C LEU A 271 0.37 -20.24 -41.41
N THR A 272 0.21 -18.96 -41.73
CA THR A 272 0.45 -18.43 -43.07
C THR A 272 1.91 -18.00 -43.21
N ASP A 273 2.45 -18.19 -44.42
CA ASP A 273 3.80 -17.80 -44.81
C ASP A 273 3.97 -16.26 -44.93
#